data_AF-A0A1J5J2E3-F1
#
_entry.id   AF-A0A1J5J2E3-F1
#
_cell.length_a   1.000
_cell.length_b   1.000
_cell.length_c   1.000
_cell.angle_alpha   90.00
_cell.angle_beta   90.00
_cell.angle_gamma   90.00
#
_symmetry.space_group_name_H-M   'P 1'
#
loop_
_entity.id
_entity.type
_entity.pdbx_description
1 polymer ?
#
loop_
_entity_poly.entity_id
_entity_poly.type
_entity_poly.pdbx_seq_one_letter_code
_entity_poly.pdbx_strand_id
1 'polypeptide(L)'
;MTKGFFFLPLLCLWLFTTANSAQALDMTGRASIVSLAAMPASGDAGYKTGQHNLLANQASLRLMFDDTAAQSQWSIHATSTYQRSDGLPLSNLHSSDLFRYRPLAGNWHDTSSASDTNRLGYDIDRLVYKRNFDNISLALGRQAMDWGSGRFWQPLNVFGAFAPTDLDTDYKTGIDAAVLDWYPSAFSSLTTVYIPKSDEHGDSMAIYARNQVGEAAEVSVLAGQVLGNKVLGASIESEALGMGWRWEGLRYETQAQTTALFWIAGLDYQFENGTLLATEWYHNSAGADNEVLLAASQSNPRVIYGLQQHLGKNVLGLALNNDITALLHGSYALFTSFLQDTAGRNAFSFLHQASLSYLMSDESDLLFSALIGQGKGLDTSLAPQSEFGHLPSSVTLRYRRYF
;
A
#
# COMPACT_ATOMS: atom_id res chain seq x y z
N MET A 1 30.01 3.62 33.68
CA MET A 1 28.94 3.40 34.67
C MET A 1 28.08 2.26 34.19
N THR A 2 28.01 1.23 35.01
CA THR A 2 27.46 -0.10 34.76
C THR A 2 25.99 -0.21 35.17
N LYS A 3 25.30 -1.19 34.55
CA LYS A 3 24.08 -1.92 34.95
C LYS A 3 22.76 -1.42 34.36
N GLY A 4 22.13 -2.28 33.55
CA GLY A 4 20.70 -2.19 33.28
C GLY A 4 20.18 -2.84 31.98
N PHE A 5 20.74 -3.94 31.45
CA PHE A 5 20.14 -4.61 30.29
C PHE A 5 20.35 -6.12 30.34
N PHE A 6 19.50 -6.81 31.10
CA PHE A 6 19.39 -8.28 31.03
C PHE A 6 17.95 -8.80 31.22
N PHE A 7 16.93 -7.92 31.20
CA PHE A 7 15.54 -8.32 31.50
C PHE A 7 14.62 -8.50 30.29
N LEU A 8 15.00 -8.03 29.09
CA LEU A 8 14.14 -8.16 27.90
C LEU A 8 14.15 -9.55 27.23
N PRO A 9 15.27 -10.31 27.14
CA PRO A 9 15.24 -11.63 26.50
C PRO A 9 14.63 -12.72 27.39
N LEU A 10 14.55 -12.53 28.72
CA LEU A 10 13.88 -13.47 29.63
C LEU A 10 12.34 -13.35 29.62
N LEU A 11 11.80 -12.17 29.30
CA LEU A 11 10.33 -11.98 29.24
C LEU A 11 9.73 -12.66 27.99
N CYS A 12 10.44 -12.61 26.86
CA CYS A 12 10.05 -13.35 25.66
C CYS A 12 10.14 -14.86 25.87
N LEU A 13 11.18 -15.37 26.56
CA LEU A 13 11.31 -16.81 26.81
C LEU A 13 10.23 -17.35 27.78
N TRP A 14 9.74 -16.53 28.72
CA TRP A 14 8.70 -16.94 29.66
C TRP A 14 7.30 -16.98 29.02
N LEU A 15 7.01 -16.10 28.06
CA LEU A 15 5.75 -16.10 27.28
C LEU A 15 5.61 -17.34 26.37
N PHE A 16 6.71 -17.95 25.93
CA PHE A 16 6.69 -19.22 25.18
C PHE A 16 6.45 -20.45 26.07
N THR A 17 6.71 -20.38 27.38
CA THR A 17 6.58 -21.54 28.29
C THR A 17 5.19 -21.77 28.87
N THR A 18 4.21 -20.90 28.57
CA THR A 18 2.81 -21.06 29.02
C THR A 18 1.84 -21.49 27.93
N ALA A 19 2.32 -21.78 26.71
CA ALA A 19 1.50 -22.35 25.66
C ALA A 19 1.26 -23.84 25.96
N ASN A 20 0.05 -24.17 26.40
CA ASN A 20 -0.40 -25.55 26.55
C ASN A 20 -0.19 -26.30 25.22
N SER A 21 0.49 -27.44 25.31
CA SER A 21 1.00 -28.25 24.19
C SER A 21 -0.09 -29.04 23.43
N ALA A 22 -1.28 -28.47 23.26
CA ALA A 22 -2.44 -29.14 22.68
C ALA A 22 -3.04 -28.43 21.46
N GLN A 23 -2.49 -27.31 21.01
CA GLN A 23 -2.95 -26.63 19.81
C GLN A 23 -2.02 -26.96 18.64
N ALA A 24 -2.60 -27.43 17.54
CA ALA A 24 -1.87 -27.65 16.30
C ALA A 24 -1.41 -26.29 15.79
N LEU A 25 -0.12 -26.15 15.52
CA LEU A 25 0.41 -24.99 14.85
C LEU A 25 -0.13 -24.98 13.43
N ASP A 26 -0.91 -23.97 13.06
CA ASP A 26 -1.39 -23.81 11.69
C ASP A 26 -0.24 -23.25 10.86
N MET A 27 0.25 -24.09 9.94
CA MET A 27 1.26 -23.70 8.95
C MET A 27 0.58 -23.61 7.60
N THR A 28 0.59 -22.41 7.02
CA THR A 28 0.12 -22.16 5.66
C THR A 28 1.19 -21.46 4.85
N GLY A 29 1.04 -21.46 3.53
CA GLY A 29 2.01 -20.86 2.64
C GLY A 29 1.40 -20.23 1.41
N ARG A 30 2.18 -19.34 0.79
CA ARG A 30 1.88 -18.73 -0.50
C ARG A 30 3.13 -18.71 -1.37
N ALA A 31 3.00 -19.22 -2.58
CA ALA A 31 3.99 -19.07 -3.63
C ALA A 31 3.42 -18.21 -4.76
N SER A 32 4.22 -17.29 -5.31
CA SER A 32 3.81 -16.50 -6.47
C SER A 32 4.99 -16.22 -7.41
N ILE A 33 4.71 -16.26 -8.70
CA ILE A 33 5.64 -15.88 -9.77
C ILE A 33 4.97 -14.75 -10.56
N VAL A 34 5.68 -13.64 -10.74
CA VAL A 34 5.24 -12.47 -11.49
C VAL A 34 6.28 -12.19 -12.57
N SER A 35 5.83 -11.95 -13.79
CA SER A 35 6.65 -11.51 -14.91
C SER A 35 6.02 -10.27 -15.54
N LEU A 36 6.82 -9.23 -15.69
CA LEU A 36 6.45 -7.97 -16.32
C LEU A 36 7.35 -7.73 -17.52
N ALA A 37 6.73 -7.34 -18.64
CA ALA A 37 7.41 -6.86 -19.83
C ALA A 37 6.89 -5.47 -20.19
N ALA A 38 7.78 -4.49 -20.29
CA ALA A 38 7.47 -3.13 -20.70
C ALA A 38 8.10 -2.82 -22.06
N MET A 39 7.38 -2.08 -22.90
CA MET A 39 7.79 -1.67 -24.24
C MET A 39 7.87 -0.14 -24.29
N PRO A 40 8.99 0.46 -23.83
CA PRO A 40 9.13 1.91 -23.82
C PRO A 40 9.25 2.48 -25.24
N ALA A 41 8.53 3.55 -25.51
CA ALA A 41 8.64 4.38 -26.70
C ALA A 41 9.46 5.66 -26.40
N SER A 42 9.77 6.43 -27.44
CA SER A 42 10.46 7.72 -27.27
C SER A 42 9.65 8.65 -26.37
N GLY A 43 10.24 9.06 -25.25
CA GLY A 43 9.57 9.85 -24.20
C GLY A 43 9.17 9.04 -22.98
N ASP A 44 9.24 7.71 -23.02
CA ASP A 44 8.94 6.88 -21.86
C ASP A 44 10.16 6.72 -20.94
N ALA A 45 9.89 6.50 -19.66
CA ALA A 45 10.90 6.10 -18.69
C ALA A 45 11.53 4.76 -19.09
N GLY A 46 12.86 4.70 -19.04
CA GLY A 46 13.63 3.51 -19.42
C GLY A 46 13.86 3.35 -20.93
N TYR A 47 13.37 4.25 -21.78
CA TYR A 47 13.67 4.22 -23.22
C TYR A 47 15.16 4.40 -23.49
N LYS A 48 15.75 3.47 -24.26
CA LYS A 48 17.12 3.54 -24.77
C LYS A 48 17.15 3.11 -26.23
N THR A 49 17.83 3.87 -27.07
CA THR A 49 17.96 3.55 -28.51
C THR A 49 18.56 2.15 -28.69
N GLY A 50 17.82 1.25 -29.33
CA GLY A 50 18.25 -0.14 -29.61
C GLY A 50 17.86 -1.18 -28.55
N GLN A 51 17.28 -0.77 -27.41
CA GLN A 51 16.68 -1.68 -26.44
C GLN A 51 15.15 -1.53 -26.48
N HIS A 52 14.46 -2.60 -26.89
CA HIS A 52 13.02 -2.53 -27.17
C HIS A 52 12.14 -2.98 -26.03
N ASN A 53 12.67 -3.80 -25.11
CA ASN A 53 11.91 -4.35 -24.00
C ASN A 53 12.66 -4.16 -22.69
N LEU A 54 11.93 -3.81 -21.63
CA LEU A 54 12.39 -3.90 -20.25
C LEU A 54 11.67 -5.07 -19.59
N LEU A 55 12.37 -5.83 -18.76
CA LEU A 55 11.84 -7.04 -18.15
C LEU A 55 12.02 -6.99 -16.65
N ALA A 56 11.01 -7.45 -15.90
CA ALA A 56 11.14 -7.68 -14.46
C ALA A 56 10.44 -8.99 -14.10
N ASN A 57 11.12 -9.85 -13.37
CA ASN A 57 10.60 -11.13 -12.91
C ASN A 57 10.79 -11.23 -11.40
N GLN A 58 9.77 -11.76 -10.72
CA GLN A 58 9.79 -12.00 -9.29
C GLN A 58 9.24 -13.38 -9.00
N ALA A 59 9.92 -14.12 -8.13
CA ALA A 59 9.37 -15.30 -7.48
C ALA A 59 9.38 -15.06 -5.98
N SER A 60 8.27 -15.36 -5.30
CA SER A 60 8.11 -15.14 -3.87
C SER A 60 7.54 -16.37 -3.19
N LEU A 61 8.03 -16.63 -1.98
CA LEU A 61 7.51 -17.63 -1.05
C LEU A 61 7.22 -16.92 0.27
N ARG A 62 6.03 -17.12 0.81
CA ARG A 62 5.63 -16.67 2.14
C ARG A 62 5.20 -17.90 2.94
N LEU A 63 5.78 -18.06 4.12
CA LEU A 63 5.41 -19.08 5.09
C LEU A 63 4.77 -18.38 6.28
N MET A 64 3.63 -18.89 6.73
CA MET A 64 2.81 -18.30 7.77
C MET A 64 2.62 -19.34 8.86
N PHE A 65 2.91 -18.91 10.08
CA PHE A 65 2.77 -19.72 11.29
C PHE A 65 1.90 -18.94 12.24
N ASP A 66 0.73 -19.49 12.51
CA ASP A 66 -0.29 -18.85 13.32
C ASP A 66 -0.76 -19.80 14.41
N ASP A 67 -1.10 -19.24 15.55
CA ASP A 67 -1.73 -19.96 16.64
C ASP A 67 -2.68 -19.00 17.36
N THR A 68 -3.88 -19.50 17.62
CA THR A 68 -4.97 -18.74 18.22
C THR A 68 -5.52 -19.53 19.40
N ALA A 69 -5.31 -18.98 20.60
CA ALA A 69 -5.94 -19.43 21.84
C ALA A 69 -7.12 -18.52 22.20
N ALA A 70 -7.88 -18.88 23.23
CA ALA A 70 -9.10 -18.18 23.63
C ALA A 70 -8.93 -16.66 23.89
N GLN A 71 -7.76 -16.24 24.38
CA GLN A 71 -7.48 -14.85 24.74
C GLN A 71 -6.17 -14.32 24.16
N SER A 72 -5.48 -15.10 23.33
CA SER A 72 -4.20 -14.71 22.77
C SER A 72 -4.02 -15.29 21.38
N GLN A 73 -3.33 -14.55 20.53
CA GLN A 73 -2.94 -15.01 19.20
C GLN A 73 -1.51 -14.57 18.94
N TRP A 74 -0.77 -15.36 18.19
CA TRP A 74 0.50 -14.92 17.63
C TRP A 74 0.61 -15.35 16.17
N SER A 75 1.39 -14.57 15.41
CA SER A 75 1.57 -14.76 13.98
C SER A 75 2.99 -14.42 13.57
N ILE A 76 3.61 -15.31 12.79
CA ILE A 76 4.93 -15.13 12.19
C ILE A 76 4.83 -15.38 10.69
N HIS A 77 5.15 -14.37 9.89
CA HIS A 77 5.21 -14.49 8.44
C HIS A 77 6.64 -14.25 7.98
N ALA A 78 7.26 -15.26 7.41
CA ALA A 78 8.57 -15.19 6.79
C ALA A 78 8.43 -15.20 5.27
N THR A 79 9.09 -14.29 4.58
CA THR A 79 9.09 -14.22 3.13
C THR A 79 10.48 -14.41 2.57
N SER A 80 10.57 -15.03 1.39
CA SER A 80 11.76 -15.02 0.56
C SER A 80 11.37 -14.61 -0.85
N THR A 81 12.15 -13.70 -1.43
CA THR A 81 11.86 -13.11 -2.73
C THR A 81 13.10 -13.14 -3.60
N TYR A 82 12.98 -13.72 -4.78
CA TYR A 82 13.93 -13.60 -5.88
C TYR A 82 13.40 -12.59 -6.89
N GLN A 83 14.20 -11.60 -7.25
CA GLN A 83 13.87 -10.57 -8.22
C GLN A 83 14.99 -10.45 -9.25
N ARG A 84 14.61 -10.37 -10.53
CA ARG A 84 15.51 -10.03 -11.62
C ARG A 84 14.89 -8.97 -12.49
N SER A 85 15.56 -7.86 -12.72
CA SER A 85 15.13 -6.83 -13.66
C SER A 85 16.21 -6.48 -14.67
N ASP A 86 15.81 -6.22 -15.91
CA ASP A 86 16.64 -5.68 -16.98
C ASP A 86 15.99 -4.39 -17.51
N GLY A 87 16.66 -3.26 -17.27
CA GLY A 87 16.24 -1.93 -17.69
C GLY A 87 15.19 -1.26 -16.79
N LEU A 88 14.65 -1.97 -15.80
CA LEU A 88 13.74 -1.43 -14.79
C LEU A 88 14.42 -1.30 -13.42
N PRO A 89 14.42 -0.11 -12.80
CA PRO A 89 14.90 0.03 -11.43
C PRO A 89 13.97 -0.72 -10.47
N LEU A 90 14.53 -1.55 -9.60
CA LEU A 90 13.79 -2.08 -8.46
C LEU A 90 13.76 -1.01 -7.37
N SER A 91 12.57 -0.60 -6.93
CA SER A 91 12.47 0.26 -5.74
C SER A 91 12.89 -0.54 -4.51
N ASN A 92 13.83 0.01 -3.75
CA ASN A 92 14.25 -0.54 -2.46
C ASN A 92 13.54 0.12 -1.28
N LEU A 93 12.76 1.18 -1.56
CA LEU A 93 12.15 2.02 -0.56
C LEU A 93 10.65 1.78 -0.57
N HIS A 94 10.11 1.49 0.61
CA HIS A 94 8.69 1.30 0.85
C HIS A 94 8.29 2.02 2.13
N SER A 95 7.03 2.48 2.21
CA SER A 95 6.51 3.21 3.37
C SER A 95 6.78 2.50 4.70
N SER A 96 6.70 1.17 4.74
CA SER A 96 6.99 0.36 5.93
C SER A 96 8.41 0.53 6.48
N ASP A 97 9.39 0.87 5.63
CA ASP A 97 10.77 1.09 6.09
C ASP A 97 10.85 2.29 7.03
N LEU A 98 9.91 3.23 6.88
CA LEU A 98 9.74 4.36 7.77
C LEU A 98 9.02 3.99 9.07
N PHE A 99 8.56 2.76 9.28
CA PHE A 99 7.80 2.37 10.48
C PHE A 99 8.28 1.05 11.10
N ARG A 100 9.42 0.53 10.64
CA ARG A 100 10.08 -0.64 11.20
C ARG A 100 11.29 -0.19 12.00
N TYR A 101 11.33 -0.55 13.28
CA TYR A 101 12.44 -0.24 14.18
C TYR A 101 13.75 -0.91 13.73
N ARG A 102 13.64 -2.12 13.18
CA ARG A 102 14.72 -2.82 12.48
C ARG A 102 14.18 -3.46 11.21
N PRO A 103 14.96 -3.56 10.11
CA PRO A 103 14.46 -4.19 8.89
C PRO A 103 13.97 -5.62 9.10
N LEU A 104 14.67 -6.44 9.91
CA LEU A 104 14.48 -7.91 9.99
C LEU A 104 14.44 -8.59 8.61
N ALA A 105 15.17 -8.00 7.68
CA ALA A 105 15.28 -8.40 6.29
C ALA A 105 16.75 -8.42 5.89
N GLY A 106 17.07 -9.12 4.81
CA GLY A 106 18.42 -9.18 4.27
C GLY A 106 18.48 -9.82 2.89
N ASN A 107 19.60 -9.60 2.21
CA ASN A 107 19.86 -10.19 0.90
C ASN A 107 20.90 -11.31 1.04
N TRP A 108 20.56 -12.51 0.57
CA TRP A 108 21.54 -13.58 0.38
C TRP A 108 22.36 -13.37 -0.89
N HIS A 109 21.77 -12.72 -1.89
CA HIS A 109 22.43 -12.33 -3.12
C HIS A 109 21.90 -10.97 -3.56
N ASP A 110 22.79 -10.05 -3.93
CA ASP A 110 22.43 -8.76 -4.50
C ASP A 110 23.51 -8.33 -5.49
N THR A 111 23.19 -8.40 -6.77
CA THR A 111 24.05 -7.91 -7.85
C THR A 111 23.27 -6.91 -8.66
N SER A 112 23.68 -5.65 -8.60
CA SER A 112 23.09 -4.56 -9.35
C SER A 112 24.12 -3.93 -10.28
N SER A 113 23.75 -3.77 -11.54
CA SER A 113 24.46 -2.97 -12.54
C SER A 113 23.59 -1.78 -12.97
N ALA A 114 24.04 -1.00 -13.95
CA ALA A 114 23.27 0.13 -14.46
C ALA A 114 21.94 -0.26 -15.16
N SER A 115 21.76 -1.53 -15.54
CA SER A 115 20.54 -2.00 -16.19
C SER A 115 20.04 -3.36 -15.69
N ASP A 116 20.92 -4.29 -15.30
CA ASP A 116 20.51 -5.59 -14.76
C ASP A 116 20.63 -5.58 -13.23
N THR A 117 19.56 -5.98 -12.54
CA THR A 117 19.56 -6.22 -11.09
C THR A 117 19.07 -7.63 -10.83
N ASN A 118 19.79 -8.35 -9.97
CA ASN A 118 19.42 -9.69 -9.51
C ASN A 118 19.59 -9.78 -8.00
N ARG A 119 18.47 -9.99 -7.30
CA ARG A 119 18.41 -10.02 -5.85
C ARG A 119 17.67 -11.26 -5.36
N LEU A 120 18.22 -11.90 -4.34
CA LEU A 120 17.56 -12.91 -3.53
C LEU A 120 17.62 -12.45 -2.08
N GLY A 121 16.46 -12.22 -1.48
CA GLY A 121 16.35 -11.76 -0.11
C GLY A 121 15.28 -12.48 0.70
N TYR A 122 15.23 -12.10 1.97
CA TYR A 122 14.23 -12.54 2.93
C TYR A 122 13.75 -11.36 3.77
N ASP A 123 12.52 -11.45 4.28
CA ASP A 123 11.93 -10.48 5.21
C ASP A 123 11.03 -11.19 6.23
N ILE A 124 11.04 -10.72 7.47
CA ILE A 124 10.02 -11.08 8.46
C ILE A 124 8.94 -10.01 8.38
N ASP A 125 7.87 -10.31 7.64
CA ASP A 125 6.79 -9.35 7.39
C ASP A 125 5.81 -9.25 8.56
N ARG A 126 5.62 -10.34 9.32
CA ARG A 126 4.80 -10.37 10.54
C ARG A 126 5.55 -11.05 11.66
N LEU A 127 5.45 -10.46 12.84
CA LEU A 127 5.91 -11.02 14.11
C LEU A 127 5.12 -10.31 15.20
N VAL A 128 3.91 -10.78 15.48
CA VAL A 128 2.98 -10.09 16.38
C VAL A 128 2.43 -11.06 17.41
N TYR A 129 2.31 -10.57 18.64
CA TYR A 129 1.52 -11.19 19.69
C TYR A 129 0.37 -10.25 20.06
N LYS A 130 -0.85 -10.78 20.11
CA LYS A 130 -2.04 -10.04 20.53
C LYS A 130 -2.72 -10.77 21.67
N ARG A 131 -3.20 -9.99 22.64
CA ARG A 131 -3.94 -10.48 23.80
C ARG A 131 -5.27 -9.74 23.89
N ASN A 132 -6.34 -10.52 23.96
CA ASN A 132 -7.71 -10.03 24.11
C ASN A 132 -8.11 -10.13 25.58
N PHE A 133 -8.66 -9.04 26.08
CA PHE A 133 -9.44 -8.96 27.31
C PHE A 133 -10.92 -8.74 26.91
N ASP A 134 -11.78 -8.31 27.84
CA ASP A 134 -13.22 -8.15 27.56
C ASP A 134 -13.50 -7.21 26.38
N ASN A 135 -13.28 -5.90 26.56
CA ASN A 135 -13.50 -4.88 25.54
C ASN A 135 -12.19 -4.22 25.08
N ILE A 136 -11.05 -4.83 25.38
CA ILE A 136 -9.72 -4.32 25.05
C ILE A 136 -8.90 -5.41 24.35
N SER A 137 -8.19 -5.02 23.29
CA SER A 137 -7.15 -5.83 22.65
C SER A 137 -5.82 -5.09 22.73
N LEU A 138 -4.76 -5.81 23.08
CA LEU A 138 -3.38 -5.29 23.05
C LEU A 138 -2.57 -6.11 22.07
N ALA A 139 -1.94 -5.48 21.09
CA ALA A 139 -1.04 -6.12 20.14
C ALA A 139 0.35 -5.47 20.18
N LEU A 140 1.39 -6.31 20.17
CA LEU A 140 2.78 -5.90 20.21
C LEU A 140 3.56 -6.65 19.14
N GLY A 141 4.30 -5.90 18.31
CA GLY A 141 5.20 -6.45 17.31
C GLY A 141 4.92 -5.92 15.91
N ARG A 142 5.37 -6.67 14.91
CA ARG A 142 5.22 -6.32 13.49
C ARG A 142 3.88 -6.76 12.94
N GLN A 143 3.03 -5.79 12.60
CA GLN A 143 1.66 -6.01 12.13
C GLN A 143 1.27 -4.98 11.07
N ALA A 144 0.38 -5.34 10.16
CA ALA A 144 -0.14 -4.37 9.20
C ALA A 144 -1.26 -3.54 9.82
N MET A 145 -1.40 -2.30 9.36
CA MET A 145 -2.43 -1.38 9.81
C MET A 145 -3.14 -0.73 8.63
N ASP A 146 -4.47 -0.70 8.69
CA ASP A 146 -5.33 -0.14 7.65
C ASP A 146 -6.57 0.52 8.28
N TRP A 147 -6.81 1.78 7.94
CA TRP A 147 -7.88 2.64 8.45
C TRP A 147 -8.60 3.42 7.35
N GLY A 148 -8.05 3.46 6.14
CA GLY A 148 -8.62 4.20 5.03
C GLY A 148 -9.75 3.45 4.35
N SER A 149 -10.81 4.18 4.06
CA SER A 149 -12.05 3.69 3.44
C SER A 149 -12.09 3.85 1.91
N GLY A 150 -11.15 4.60 1.34
CA GLY A 150 -11.09 4.85 -0.10
C GLY A 150 -10.85 3.60 -0.94
N ARG A 151 -11.31 3.65 -2.19
CA ARG A 151 -11.25 2.50 -3.13
C ARG A 151 -9.96 2.45 -3.93
N PHE A 152 -9.37 3.61 -4.20
CA PHE A 152 -8.06 3.72 -4.86
C PHE A 152 -7.04 4.35 -3.93
N TRP A 153 -7.46 5.36 -3.16
CA TRP A 153 -6.59 6.16 -2.32
C TRP A 153 -7.11 6.25 -0.90
N GLN A 154 -6.23 6.08 0.08
CA GLN A 154 -6.61 5.97 1.49
C GLN A 154 -5.89 7.03 2.33
N PRO A 155 -6.37 8.28 2.40
CA PRO A 155 -5.73 9.34 3.19
C PRO A 155 -5.40 8.97 4.64
N LEU A 156 -6.30 8.29 5.36
CA LEU A 156 -6.13 7.90 6.77
C LEU A 156 -5.14 6.75 6.96
N ASN A 157 -4.66 6.12 5.88
CA ASN A 157 -3.56 5.16 5.93
C ASN A 157 -2.20 5.86 6.07
N VAL A 158 -2.02 6.55 7.19
CA VAL A 158 -0.83 7.35 7.52
C VAL A 158 0.46 6.52 7.63
N PHE A 159 0.35 5.20 7.75
CA PHE A 159 1.49 4.27 7.83
C PHE A 159 1.79 3.54 6.52
N GLY A 160 1.12 3.92 5.43
CA GLY A 160 1.27 3.31 4.12
C GLY A 160 -0.05 2.70 3.61
N ALA A 161 -0.23 2.76 2.30
CA ALA A 161 -1.34 2.17 1.57
C ALA A 161 -0.80 1.48 0.31
N PHE A 162 -1.56 0.54 -0.24
CA PHE A 162 -1.27 0.01 -1.56
C PHE A 162 -1.42 1.11 -2.60
N ALA A 163 -0.57 1.11 -3.63
CA ALA A 163 -0.79 1.94 -4.79
C ALA A 163 -2.04 1.44 -5.54
N PRO A 164 -2.79 2.34 -6.20
CA PRO A 164 -4.03 1.95 -6.87
C PRO A 164 -3.80 1.05 -8.10
N THR A 165 -2.54 0.93 -8.53
CA THR A 165 -2.10 0.06 -9.62
C THR A 165 -1.46 -1.24 -9.14
N ASP A 166 -1.34 -1.45 -7.82
CA ASP A 166 -0.78 -2.67 -7.26
C ASP A 166 -1.67 -3.87 -7.63
N LEU A 167 -1.03 -4.89 -8.20
CA LEU A 167 -1.71 -6.13 -8.61
C LEU A 167 -1.74 -7.18 -7.51
N ASP A 168 -0.88 -7.06 -6.51
CA ASP A 168 -0.73 -7.99 -5.39
C ASP A 168 -1.00 -7.29 -4.05
N THR A 169 -2.26 -7.35 -3.62
CA THR A 169 -2.76 -6.66 -2.42
C THR A 169 -3.18 -7.63 -1.31
N ASP A 170 -2.80 -8.91 -1.42
CA ASP A 170 -3.17 -9.95 -0.44
C ASP A 170 -2.63 -9.64 0.97
N TYR A 171 -1.42 -9.08 1.01
CA TYR A 171 -0.71 -8.82 2.26
C TYR A 171 -0.12 -7.43 2.27
N LYS A 172 -0.69 -6.58 3.12
CA LYS A 172 -0.10 -5.30 3.44
C LYS A 172 1.12 -5.50 4.33
N THR A 173 2.19 -4.81 4.00
CA THR A 173 3.47 -4.88 4.72
C THR A 173 3.32 -4.46 6.17
N GLY A 174 3.92 -5.23 7.09
CA GLY A 174 3.86 -4.95 8.53
C GLY A 174 4.74 -3.79 9.00
N ILE A 175 4.29 -3.09 10.04
CA ILE A 175 5.01 -2.04 10.77
C ILE A 175 5.24 -2.48 12.22
N ASP A 176 6.32 -2.01 12.86
CA ASP A 176 6.65 -2.36 14.25
C ASP A 176 5.86 -1.46 15.20
N ALA A 177 4.83 -1.98 15.85
CA ALA A 177 3.91 -1.17 16.64
C ALA A 177 3.43 -1.84 17.94
N ALA A 178 3.15 -1.00 18.93
CA ALA A 178 2.26 -1.31 20.03
C ALA A 178 0.87 -0.73 19.73
N VAL A 179 -0.16 -1.57 19.78
CA VAL A 179 -1.54 -1.20 19.43
C VAL A 179 -2.45 -1.56 20.59
N LEU A 180 -3.31 -0.62 20.97
CA LEU A 180 -4.40 -0.82 21.90
C LEU A 180 -5.70 -0.54 21.16
N ASP A 181 -6.56 -1.53 21.08
CA ASP A 181 -7.93 -1.38 20.62
C ASP A 181 -8.87 -1.41 21.81
N TRP A 182 -9.75 -0.43 21.92
CA TRP A 182 -10.84 -0.41 22.87
C TRP A 182 -12.17 -0.39 22.13
N TYR A 183 -13.09 -1.27 22.53
CA TYR A 183 -14.40 -1.46 21.92
C TYR A 183 -15.50 -1.03 22.90
N PRO A 184 -15.82 0.27 23.01
CA PRO A 184 -16.87 0.75 23.91
C PRO A 184 -18.26 0.20 23.59
N SER A 185 -18.49 -0.22 22.34
CA SER A 185 -19.72 -0.88 21.89
C SER A 185 -19.40 -1.87 20.76
N ALA A 186 -20.39 -2.64 20.31
CA ALA A 186 -20.25 -3.52 19.15
C ALA A 186 -19.97 -2.77 17.83
N PHE A 187 -20.25 -1.46 17.77
CA PHE A 187 -20.21 -0.64 16.56
C PHE A 187 -19.24 0.53 16.67
N SER A 188 -18.40 0.55 17.71
CA SER A 188 -17.49 1.66 17.98
C SER A 188 -16.14 1.12 18.43
N SER A 189 -15.06 1.70 17.91
CA SER A 189 -13.70 1.36 18.32
C SER A 189 -12.84 2.61 18.49
N LEU A 190 -11.91 2.54 19.44
CA LEU A 190 -10.84 3.50 19.63
C LEU A 190 -9.52 2.74 19.58
N THR A 191 -8.72 2.99 18.56
CA THR A 191 -7.41 2.36 18.38
C THR A 191 -6.33 3.41 18.67
N THR A 192 -5.38 3.07 19.54
CA THR A 192 -4.16 3.85 19.78
C THR A 192 -2.97 3.05 19.29
N VAL A 193 -2.13 3.67 18.46
CA VAL A 193 -0.91 3.07 17.89
C VAL A 193 0.29 3.88 18.33
N TYR A 194 1.33 3.19 18.78
CA TYR A 194 2.65 3.74 19.05
C TYR A 194 3.70 2.96 18.27
N ILE A 195 4.52 3.69 17.51
CA ILE A 195 5.57 3.16 16.65
C ILE A 195 6.90 3.73 17.14
N PRO A 196 7.74 2.92 17.81
CA PRO A 196 9.04 3.37 18.26
C PRO A 196 9.99 3.57 17.09
N LYS A 197 10.83 4.59 17.16
CA LYS A 197 11.86 4.88 16.16
C LYS A 197 13.24 5.07 16.78
N SER A 198 14.27 4.80 15.98
CA SER A 198 15.66 5.06 16.34
C SER A 198 16.29 6.20 15.55
N ASP A 199 15.53 6.85 14.67
CA ASP A 199 16.02 7.90 13.76
C ASP A 199 15.62 9.32 14.22
N GLU A 200 15.98 10.32 13.42
CA GLU A 200 15.76 11.74 13.69
C GLU A 200 14.29 12.20 13.63
N HIS A 201 13.37 11.39 13.09
CA HIS A 201 11.96 11.74 12.96
C HIS A 201 11.17 11.54 14.26
N GLY A 202 11.77 10.86 15.24
CA GLY A 202 11.14 10.51 16.51
C GLY A 202 10.05 9.45 16.37
N ASP A 203 9.50 9.05 17.51
CA ASP A 203 8.42 8.08 17.56
C ASP A 203 7.16 8.61 16.85
N SER A 204 6.36 7.71 16.30
CA SER A 204 5.03 8.05 15.77
C SER A 204 3.93 7.52 16.69
N MET A 205 2.87 8.31 16.86
CA MET A 205 1.70 7.95 17.65
C MET A 205 0.44 8.45 16.96
N ALA A 206 -0.59 7.60 16.88
CA ALA A 206 -1.88 7.99 16.33
C ALA A 206 -3.02 7.39 17.15
N ILE A 207 -4.12 8.13 17.23
CA ILE A 207 -5.39 7.67 17.77
C ILE A 207 -6.40 7.73 16.62
N TYR A 208 -7.10 6.62 16.41
CA TYR A 208 -8.14 6.46 15.40
C TYR A 208 -9.43 6.02 16.10
N ALA A 209 -10.52 6.74 15.88
CA ALA A 209 -11.83 6.38 16.39
C ALA A 209 -12.78 6.13 15.22
N ARG A 210 -13.55 5.04 15.28
CA ARG A 210 -14.53 4.65 14.29
C ARG A 210 -15.86 4.39 14.98
N ASN A 211 -16.95 4.84 14.36
CA ASN A 211 -18.29 4.64 14.89
C ASN A 211 -19.32 4.50 13.76
N GLN A 212 -20.20 3.50 13.88
CA GLN A 212 -21.39 3.41 13.03
C GLN A 212 -22.46 4.38 13.53
N VAL A 213 -23.03 5.17 12.62
CA VAL A 213 -24.08 6.14 12.87
C VAL A 213 -25.33 5.73 12.10
N GLY A 214 -26.39 5.38 12.83
CA GLY A 214 -27.59 4.82 12.21
C GLY A 214 -27.34 3.43 11.63
N GLU A 215 -28.03 3.09 10.54
CA GLU A 215 -27.95 1.75 9.95
C GLU A 215 -26.84 1.61 8.90
N ALA A 216 -26.54 2.67 8.17
CA ALA A 216 -25.71 2.62 6.97
C ALA A 216 -24.43 3.45 7.02
N ALA A 217 -24.36 4.47 7.88
CA ALA A 217 -23.23 5.40 7.87
C ALA A 217 -22.16 4.98 8.87
N GLU A 218 -20.91 5.20 8.49
CA GLU A 218 -19.74 5.04 9.33
C GLU A 218 -18.93 6.33 9.31
N VAL A 219 -18.53 6.79 10.49
CA VAL A 219 -17.70 7.98 10.66
C VAL A 219 -16.43 7.58 11.38
N SER A 220 -15.30 8.11 10.92
CA SER A 220 -14.04 7.95 11.60
C SER A 220 -13.28 9.26 11.75
N VAL A 221 -12.44 9.34 12.79
CA VAL A 221 -11.53 10.45 13.04
C VAL A 221 -10.17 9.93 13.42
N LEU A 222 -9.13 10.64 13.00
CA LEU A 222 -7.74 10.29 13.25
C LEU A 222 -6.99 11.54 13.74
N ALA A 223 -6.19 11.40 14.78
CA ALA A 223 -5.27 12.45 15.21
C ALA A 223 -3.96 11.85 15.72
N GLY A 224 -2.85 12.55 15.49
CA GLY A 224 -1.57 12.05 15.97
C GLY A 224 -0.36 12.84 15.50
N GLN A 225 0.80 12.24 15.70
CA GLN A 225 2.08 12.66 15.15
C GLN A 225 2.70 11.49 14.39
N VAL A 226 2.92 11.65 13.09
CA VAL A 226 3.44 10.61 12.20
C VAL A 226 4.66 11.15 11.46
N LEU A 227 5.81 10.50 11.63
CA LEU A 227 7.09 10.93 11.06
C LEU A 227 7.42 12.39 11.41
N GLY A 228 7.18 12.77 12.67
CA GLY A 228 7.37 14.13 13.16
C GLY A 228 6.29 15.14 12.76
N ASN A 229 5.38 14.81 11.83
CA ASN A 229 4.32 15.70 11.36
C ASN A 229 3.04 15.52 12.20
N LYS A 230 2.34 16.61 12.52
CA LYS A 230 1.02 16.49 13.16
C LYS A 230 -0.01 16.14 12.09
N VAL A 231 -0.89 15.19 12.40
CA VAL A 231 -1.93 14.71 11.50
C VAL A 231 -3.31 14.83 12.15
N LEU A 232 -4.30 15.26 11.38
CA LEU A 232 -5.71 15.30 11.77
C LEU A 232 -6.57 14.95 10.56
N GLY A 233 -7.37 13.91 10.66
CA GLY A 233 -8.21 13.44 9.58
C GLY A 233 -9.56 12.95 10.03
N ALA A 234 -10.45 12.78 9.06
CA ALA A 234 -11.78 12.23 9.25
C ALA A 234 -12.23 11.52 7.98
N SER A 235 -13.11 10.53 8.14
CA SER A 235 -13.84 9.92 7.02
C SER A 235 -15.31 9.78 7.35
N ILE A 236 -16.11 9.70 6.29
CA ILE A 236 -17.49 9.27 6.32
C ILE A 236 -17.77 8.40 5.10
N GLU A 237 -18.38 7.25 5.31
CA GLU A 237 -18.90 6.38 4.25
C GLU A 237 -20.35 6.04 4.58
N SER A 238 -21.21 6.00 3.57
CA SER A 238 -22.61 5.62 3.70
C SER A 238 -23.14 5.18 2.34
N GLU A 239 -24.32 4.58 2.34
CA GLU A 239 -25.11 4.36 1.14
C GLU A 239 -26.34 5.28 1.09
N ALA A 240 -26.74 5.68 -0.11
CA ALA A 240 -28.00 6.37 -0.37
C ALA A 240 -28.44 6.09 -1.82
N LEU A 241 -29.74 5.86 -2.03
CA LEU A 241 -30.33 5.62 -3.36
C LEU A 241 -29.68 4.46 -4.14
N GLY A 242 -29.18 3.44 -3.45
CA GLY A 242 -28.47 2.30 -4.06
C GLY A 242 -27.04 2.62 -4.51
N MET A 243 -26.51 3.78 -4.15
CA MET A 243 -25.13 4.19 -4.40
C MET A 243 -24.36 4.28 -3.08
N GLY A 244 -23.18 3.69 -3.04
CA GLY A 244 -22.22 3.95 -1.97
C GLY A 244 -21.54 5.30 -2.22
N TRP A 245 -21.32 6.09 -1.18
CA TRP A 245 -20.55 7.32 -1.26
C TRP A 245 -19.61 7.44 -0.07
N ARG A 246 -18.47 8.09 -0.29
CA ARG A 246 -17.47 8.33 0.76
C ARG A 246 -16.74 9.63 0.60
N TRP A 247 -16.31 10.17 1.72
CA TRP A 247 -15.35 11.26 1.79
C TRP A 247 -14.34 10.96 2.88
N GLU A 248 -13.07 11.19 2.59
CA GLU A 248 -11.98 10.98 3.53
C GLU A 248 -10.96 12.10 3.36
N GLY A 249 -10.51 12.68 4.46
CA GLY A 249 -9.63 13.84 4.44
C GLY A 249 -8.62 13.79 5.57
N LEU A 250 -7.41 14.26 5.27
CA LEU A 250 -6.30 14.30 6.19
C LEU A 250 -5.48 15.57 5.99
N ARG A 251 -5.34 16.32 7.08
CA ARG A 251 -4.45 17.48 7.18
C ARG A 251 -3.13 17.04 7.81
N TYR A 252 -2.02 17.40 7.17
CA TYR A 252 -0.68 17.24 7.69
C TYR A 252 -0.07 18.61 7.97
N GLU A 253 0.52 18.80 9.14
CA GLU A 253 1.32 19.96 9.49
C GLU A 253 2.77 19.51 9.69
N THR A 254 3.65 19.99 8.82
CA THR A 254 5.05 19.61 8.86
C THR A 254 5.78 20.29 10.02
N GLN A 255 6.96 19.79 10.35
CA GLN A 255 7.85 20.44 11.33
C GLN A 255 8.22 21.88 10.92
N ALA A 256 8.25 22.17 9.62
CA ALA A 256 8.46 23.51 9.09
C ALA A 256 7.19 24.40 9.10
N GLN A 257 6.13 23.96 9.78
CA GLN A 257 4.82 24.62 9.87
C GLN A 257 4.11 24.82 8.53
N THR A 258 4.49 24.05 7.50
CA THR A 258 3.74 24.01 6.24
C THR A 258 2.57 23.03 6.38
N THR A 259 1.40 23.45 5.90
CA THR A 259 0.20 22.61 5.92
C THR A 259 -0.04 22.00 4.55
N ALA A 260 -0.33 20.70 4.53
CA ALA A 260 -0.83 20.00 3.35
C ALA A 260 -2.18 19.34 3.67
N LEU A 261 -3.05 19.27 2.66
CA LEU A 261 -4.35 18.62 2.72
C LEU A 261 -4.41 17.52 1.66
N PHE A 262 -4.75 16.32 2.08
CA PHE A 262 -5.02 15.18 1.21
C PHE A 262 -6.45 14.71 1.47
N TRP A 263 -7.32 14.74 0.47
CA TRP A 263 -8.67 14.23 0.58
C TRP A 263 -9.09 13.45 -0.66
N ILE A 264 -10.10 12.60 -0.47
CA ILE A 264 -10.79 11.88 -1.53
C ILE A 264 -12.31 12.07 -1.42
N ALA A 265 -12.99 11.94 -2.54
CA ALA A 265 -14.44 11.79 -2.59
C ALA A 265 -14.80 10.72 -3.61
N GLY A 266 -15.56 9.70 -3.19
CA GLY A 266 -15.85 8.53 -4.03
C GLY A 266 -17.32 8.16 -4.08
N LEU A 267 -17.70 7.49 -5.17
CA LEU A 267 -19.02 6.94 -5.44
C LEU A 267 -18.88 5.54 -6.04
N ASP A 268 -19.69 4.60 -5.56
CA ASP A 268 -19.81 3.27 -6.16
C ASP A 268 -21.26 2.93 -6.50
N TYR A 269 -21.43 2.17 -7.57
CA TYR A 269 -22.72 1.64 -7.99
C TYR A 269 -22.58 0.23 -8.56
N GLN A 270 -23.42 -0.68 -8.05
CA GLN A 270 -23.52 -2.05 -8.52
C GLN A 270 -24.68 -2.15 -9.52
N PHE A 271 -24.36 -2.41 -10.79
CA PHE A 271 -25.36 -2.63 -11.82
C PHE A 271 -26.03 -4.01 -11.69
N GLU A 272 -27.24 -4.16 -12.24
CA GLU A 272 -28.01 -5.41 -12.22
C GLU A 272 -27.26 -6.60 -12.85
N ASN A 273 -26.38 -6.35 -13.82
CA ASN A 273 -25.57 -7.38 -14.48
C ASN A 273 -24.35 -7.83 -13.65
N GLY A 274 -24.21 -7.36 -12.41
CA GLY A 274 -23.08 -7.69 -11.54
C GLY A 274 -21.82 -6.85 -11.81
N THR A 275 -21.85 -5.86 -12.71
CA THR A 275 -20.72 -4.92 -12.86
C THR A 275 -20.72 -3.91 -11.71
N LEU A 276 -19.58 -3.74 -11.06
CA LEU A 276 -19.33 -2.68 -10.08
C LEU A 276 -18.60 -1.52 -10.77
N LEU A 277 -19.19 -0.32 -10.72
CA LEU A 277 -18.51 0.93 -11.06
C LEU A 277 -18.08 1.63 -9.78
N ALA A 278 -16.81 2.01 -9.70
CA ALA A 278 -16.27 2.87 -8.65
C ALA A 278 -15.66 4.11 -9.29
N THR A 279 -15.91 5.28 -8.73
CA THR A 279 -15.25 6.53 -9.13
C THR A 279 -14.76 7.25 -7.88
N GLU A 280 -13.58 7.86 -7.95
CA GLU A 280 -12.99 8.56 -6.81
C GLU A 280 -12.16 9.73 -7.30
N TRP A 281 -12.27 10.87 -6.64
CA TRP A 281 -11.43 12.03 -6.89
C TRP A 281 -10.39 12.12 -5.78
N TYR A 282 -9.12 12.01 -6.15
CA TYR A 282 -7.94 12.32 -5.34
C TYR A 282 -7.55 13.79 -5.44
N HIS A 283 -7.39 14.44 -4.28
CA HIS A 283 -6.74 15.75 -4.19
C HIS A 283 -5.68 15.77 -3.09
N ASN A 284 -4.44 16.09 -3.44
CA ASN A 284 -3.35 16.29 -2.50
C ASN A 284 -2.61 17.59 -2.77
N SER A 285 -2.74 18.55 -1.85
CA SER A 285 -2.17 19.89 -2.01
C SER A 285 -0.64 19.93 -2.06
N ALA A 286 0.03 18.84 -1.64
CA ALA A 286 1.48 18.70 -1.71
C ALA A 286 1.99 18.27 -3.10
N GLY A 287 1.11 17.87 -4.02
CA GLY A 287 1.47 17.53 -5.40
C GLY A 287 1.76 18.76 -6.27
N ALA A 288 2.18 18.52 -7.51
CA ALA A 288 2.37 19.53 -8.55
C ALA A 288 1.03 19.97 -9.16
N ASP A 289 0.85 21.28 -9.38
CA ASP A 289 -0.30 21.82 -10.12
C ASP A 289 0.00 22.13 -11.59
N ASN A 290 1.27 22.11 -11.98
CA ASN A 290 1.73 22.40 -13.33
C ASN A 290 2.91 21.50 -13.72
N GLU A 291 3.16 21.43 -15.02
CA GLU A 291 4.20 20.61 -15.65
C GLU A 291 5.60 20.83 -15.04
N VAL A 292 5.96 22.08 -14.71
CA VAL A 292 7.31 22.43 -14.21
C VAL A 292 7.57 21.87 -12.81
N LEU A 293 6.54 21.73 -11.98
CA LEU A 293 6.68 21.25 -10.60
C LEU A 293 6.67 19.71 -10.47
N LEU A 294 6.40 18.97 -11.56
CA LEU A 294 6.41 17.51 -11.52
C LEU A 294 7.80 16.95 -11.18
N ALA A 295 8.86 17.52 -11.77
CA ALA A 295 10.24 17.09 -11.52
C ALA A 295 10.63 17.24 -10.04
N ALA A 296 10.25 18.35 -9.40
CA ALA A 296 10.49 18.57 -7.98
C ALA A 296 9.75 17.53 -7.12
N SER A 297 8.54 17.14 -7.54
CA SER A 297 7.70 16.18 -6.81
C SER A 297 8.27 14.77 -6.81
N GLN A 298 8.99 14.35 -7.86
CA GLN A 298 9.65 13.03 -7.91
C GLN A 298 10.71 12.85 -6.81
N SER A 299 11.37 13.93 -6.42
CA SER A 299 12.39 13.92 -5.36
C SER A 299 11.82 13.99 -3.94
N ASN A 300 10.50 14.17 -3.80
CA ASN A 300 9.85 14.29 -2.50
C ASN A 300 9.89 12.94 -1.77
N PRO A 301 10.41 12.86 -0.54
CA PRO A 301 10.46 11.63 0.23
C PRO A 301 9.10 10.93 0.34
N ARG A 302 7.99 11.68 0.44
CA ARG A 302 6.65 11.07 0.50
C ARG A 302 6.28 10.32 -0.78
N VAL A 303 6.72 10.79 -1.94
CA VAL A 303 6.54 10.11 -3.22
C VAL A 303 7.46 8.89 -3.30
N ILE A 304 8.74 9.05 -2.95
CA ILE A 304 9.74 7.98 -3.01
C ILE A 304 9.37 6.79 -2.11
N TYR A 305 8.84 7.05 -0.91
CA TYR A 305 8.36 6.01 0.02
C TYR A 305 6.91 5.56 -0.24
N GLY A 306 6.22 6.07 -1.26
CA GLY A 306 4.85 5.66 -1.59
C GLY A 306 3.75 6.16 -0.63
N LEU A 307 4.06 7.11 0.27
CA LEU A 307 3.06 7.78 1.12
C LEU A 307 2.21 8.80 0.33
N GLN A 308 2.73 9.25 -0.81
CA GLN A 308 2.02 10.06 -1.79
C GLN A 308 2.10 9.33 -3.14
N GLN A 309 0.95 8.87 -3.64
CA GLN A 309 0.89 7.96 -4.78
C GLN A 309 0.94 8.67 -6.14
N HIS A 310 0.73 9.98 -6.16
CA HIS A 310 0.72 10.80 -7.38
C HIS A 310 1.68 11.99 -7.28
N LEU A 311 2.29 12.35 -8.41
CA LEU A 311 3.12 13.55 -8.51
C LEU A 311 2.26 14.80 -8.51
N GLY A 312 1.14 14.78 -9.25
CA GLY A 312 0.19 15.87 -9.40
C GLY A 312 -0.77 16.01 -8.22
N LYS A 313 -1.40 17.19 -8.12
CA LYS A 313 -2.37 17.50 -7.06
C LYS A 313 -3.71 16.79 -7.24
N ASN A 314 -4.14 16.53 -8.47
CA ASN A 314 -5.48 16.01 -8.75
C ASN A 314 -5.42 14.79 -9.67
N VAL A 315 -6.12 13.73 -9.29
CA VAL A 315 -6.36 12.55 -10.13
C VAL A 315 -7.80 12.11 -9.96
N LEU A 316 -8.45 11.75 -11.06
CA LEU A 316 -9.76 11.09 -11.07
C LEU A 316 -9.57 9.62 -11.40
N GLY A 317 -10.04 8.74 -10.54
CA GLY A 317 -10.03 7.29 -10.71
C GLY A 317 -11.41 6.78 -11.10
N LEU A 318 -11.45 5.83 -12.03
CA LEU A 318 -12.64 5.08 -12.41
C LEU A 318 -12.26 3.61 -12.48
N ALA A 319 -13.09 2.72 -11.93
CA ALA A 319 -12.93 1.28 -12.08
C ALA A 319 -14.25 0.61 -12.47
N LEU A 320 -14.14 -0.40 -13.31
CA LEU A 320 -15.19 -1.34 -13.66
C LEU A 320 -14.70 -2.74 -13.28
N ASN A 321 -15.46 -3.45 -12.46
CA ASN A 321 -15.16 -4.82 -12.04
C ASN A 321 -16.36 -5.73 -12.35
N ASN A 322 -16.12 -6.93 -12.86
CA ASN A 322 -17.18 -7.87 -13.16
C ASN A 322 -16.69 -9.32 -13.15
N ASP A 323 -17.48 -10.20 -12.54
CA ASP A 323 -17.32 -11.65 -12.68
C ASP A 323 -17.93 -12.09 -14.01
N ILE A 324 -17.11 -12.12 -15.05
CA ILE A 324 -17.52 -12.49 -16.42
C ILE A 324 -18.05 -13.93 -16.43
N THR A 325 -17.40 -14.80 -15.66
CA THR A 325 -17.87 -16.16 -15.35
C THR A 325 -17.51 -16.51 -13.91
N ALA A 326 -18.00 -17.64 -13.39
CA ALA A 326 -17.66 -18.11 -12.04
C ALA A 326 -16.14 -18.33 -11.79
N LEU A 327 -15.33 -18.44 -12.86
CA LEU A 327 -13.87 -18.64 -12.76
C LEU A 327 -13.06 -17.48 -13.34
N LEU A 328 -13.70 -16.49 -13.98
CA LEU A 328 -13.01 -15.40 -14.69
C LEU A 328 -13.53 -14.05 -14.22
N HIS A 329 -12.67 -13.33 -13.51
CA HIS A 329 -12.89 -11.96 -13.09
C HIS A 329 -12.20 -10.99 -14.06
N GLY A 330 -12.91 -9.94 -14.48
CA GLY A 330 -12.37 -8.87 -15.29
C GLY A 330 -12.42 -7.54 -14.55
N SER A 331 -11.33 -6.78 -14.62
CA SER A 331 -11.27 -5.42 -14.08
C SER A 331 -10.64 -4.45 -15.07
N TYR A 332 -11.12 -3.21 -15.04
CA TYR A 332 -10.55 -2.09 -15.78
C TYR A 332 -10.51 -0.86 -14.89
N ALA A 333 -9.33 -0.26 -14.75
CA ALA A 333 -9.14 1.01 -14.07
C ALA A 333 -8.63 2.08 -15.05
N LEU A 334 -9.13 3.30 -14.89
CA LEU A 334 -8.70 4.51 -15.59
C LEU A 334 -8.37 5.59 -14.57
N PHE A 335 -7.14 6.09 -14.61
CA PHE A 335 -6.73 7.26 -13.86
C PHE A 335 -6.50 8.43 -14.80
N THR A 336 -7.10 9.58 -14.50
CA THR A 336 -6.98 10.80 -15.29
C THR A 336 -6.38 11.90 -14.44
N SER A 337 -5.28 12.48 -14.90
CA SER A 337 -4.65 13.66 -14.29
C SER A 337 -4.76 14.84 -15.24
N PHE A 338 -4.96 16.03 -14.67
CA PHE A 338 -5.03 17.29 -15.40
C PHE A 338 -4.10 18.32 -14.75
N LEU A 339 -3.22 18.91 -15.57
CA LEU A 339 -2.17 19.83 -15.14
C LEU A 339 -2.04 20.99 -16.14
N GLN A 340 -1.55 22.13 -15.68
CA GLN A 340 -1.21 23.23 -16.59
C GLN A 340 0.14 22.98 -17.27
N ASP A 341 0.16 23.08 -18.60
CA ASP A 341 1.41 23.03 -19.37
C ASP A 341 2.21 24.34 -19.23
N THR A 342 3.43 24.35 -19.78
CA THR A 342 4.30 25.54 -19.78
C THR A 342 3.72 26.76 -20.50
N ALA A 343 2.68 26.58 -21.33
CA ALA A 343 1.94 27.65 -22.00
C ALA A 343 0.66 28.05 -21.25
N GLY A 344 0.42 27.51 -20.05
CA GLY A 344 -0.76 27.78 -19.22
C GLY A 344 -2.04 27.08 -19.71
N ARG A 345 -1.96 26.12 -20.63
CA ARG A 345 -3.11 25.35 -21.13
C ARG A 345 -3.28 24.09 -20.28
N ASN A 346 -4.53 23.66 -20.10
CA ASN A 346 -4.80 22.39 -19.43
C ASN A 346 -4.38 21.23 -20.33
N ALA A 347 -3.46 20.40 -19.83
CA ALA A 347 -3.03 19.15 -20.43
C ALA A 347 -3.55 17.98 -19.60
N PHE A 348 -3.99 16.93 -20.29
CA PHE A 348 -4.49 15.71 -19.67
C PHE A 348 -3.51 14.56 -19.88
N SER A 349 -3.46 13.66 -18.92
CA SER A 349 -2.80 12.36 -19.06
C SER A 349 -3.68 11.27 -18.47
N PHE A 350 -3.56 10.07 -19.03
CA PHE A 350 -4.39 8.93 -18.70
C PHE A 350 -3.52 7.71 -18.40
N LEU A 351 -3.95 6.90 -17.45
CA LEU A 351 -3.39 5.58 -17.18
C LEU A 351 -4.50 4.56 -17.23
N HIS A 352 -4.38 3.63 -18.16
CA HIS A 352 -5.30 2.51 -18.33
C HIS A 352 -4.67 1.26 -17.72
N GLN A 353 -5.43 0.53 -16.90
CA GLN A 353 -5.03 -0.79 -16.41
C GLN A 353 -6.18 -1.77 -16.63
N ALA A 354 -6.00 -2.75 -17.51
CA ALA A 354 -6.99 -3.79 -17.79
C ALA A 354 -6.46 -5.14 -17.32
N SER A 355 -7.21 -5.83 -16.46
CA SER A 355 -6.79 -7.10 -15.88
C SER A 355 -7.84 -8.19 -16.04
N LEU A 356 -7.37 -9.43 -16.20
CA LEU A 356 -8.14 -10.65 -16.19
C LEU A 356 -7.53 -11.61 -15.17
N SER A 357 -8.32 -12.08 -14.22
CA SER A 357 -7.91 -13.10 -13.25
C SER A 357 -8.74 -14.35 -13.43
N TYR A 358 -8.06 -15.47 -13.67
CA TYR A 358 -8.64 -16.79 -13.85
C TYR A 358 -8.35 -17.67 -12.63
N LEU A 359 -9.40 -18.12 -11.96
CA LEU A 359 -9.31 -19.06 -10.85
C LEU A 359 -9.08 -20.47 -11.41
N MET A 360 -7.88 -21.02 -11.17
CA MET A 360 -7.49 -22.34 -11.66
C MET A 360 -7.91 -23.45 -10.69
N SER A 361 -7.93 -23.15 -9.39
CA SER A 361 -8.42 -24.00 -8.31
C SER A 361 -8.78 -23.12 -7.12
N ASP A 362 -9.36 -23.70 -6.07
CA ASP A 362 -9.70 -22.99 -4.83
C ASP A 362 -8.50 -22.28 -4.20
N GLU A 363 -7.28 -22.76 -4.48
CA GLU A 363 -6.04 -22.25 -3.90
C GLU A 363 -5.08 -21.64 -4.92
N SER A 364 -5.49 -21.41 -6.18
CA SER A 364 -4.59 -20.85 -7.19
C SER A 364 -5.26 -20.05 -8.29
N ASP A 365 -4.62 -18.96 -8.69
CA ASP A 365 -5.06 -18.10 -9.79
C ASP A 365 -3.94 -17.73 -10.77
N LEU A 366 -4.38 -17.35 -11.96
CA LEU A 366 -3.55 -16.75 -13.00
C LEU A 366 -4.11 -15.36 -13.31
N LEU A 367 -3.28 -14.32 -13.22
CA LEU A 367 -3.61 -12.95 -13.56
C LEU A 367 -2.83 -12.49 -14.79
N PHE A 368 -3.52 -11.89 -15.73
CA PHE A 368 -2.96 -11.11 -16.82
C PHE A 368 -3.39 -9.64 -16.64
N SER A 369 -2.46 -8.69 -16.75
CA SER A 369 -2.75 -7.26 -16.67
C SER A 369 -1.98 -6.51 -17.75
N ALA A 370 -2.64 -5.57 -18.43
CA ALA A 370 -2.02 -4.63 -19.34
C ALA A 370 -2.15 -3.21 -18.79
N LEU A 371 -1.06 -2.44 -18.82
CA LEU A 371 -1.00 -1.07 -18.33
C LEU A 371 -0.47 -0.14 -19.43
N ILE A 372 -1.19 0.94 -19.72
CA ILE A 372 -0.90 1.85 -20.83
C ILE A 372 -1.02 3.30 -20.33
N GLY A 373 0.09 4.03 -20.35
CA GLY A 373 0.14 5.47 -20.10
C GLY A 373 -0.09 6.28 -21.38
N GLN A 374 -0.78 7.42 -21.26
CA GLN A 374 -0.98 8.38 -22.34
C GLN A 374 -0.79 9.80 -21.81
N GLY A 375 -0.09 10.65 -22.58
CA GLY A 375 0.20 12.03 -22.20
C GLY A 375 1.55 12.48 -22.76
N LYS A 376 2.04 13.64 -22.33
CA LYS A 376 3.42 14.05 -22.62
C LYS A 376 4.39 13.20 -21.81
N GLY A 377 5.42 12.66 -22.46
CA GLY A 377 6.46 11.85 -21.85
C GLY A 377 7.46 12.67 -21.03
N LEU A 378 8.70 12.18 -20.99
CA LEU A 378 9.85 12.87 -20.43
C LEU A 378 10.40 13.91 -21.40
N ASP A 379 10.90 15.01 -20.86
CA ASP A 379 11.66 16.00 -21.62
C ASP A 379 13.13 15.58 -21.83
N THR A 380 13.94 16.46 -22.44
CA THR A 380 15.36 16.20 -22.70
C THR A 380 16.22 16.10 -21.44
N SER A 381 15.72 16.55 -20.29
CA SER A 381 16.35 16.43 -18.97
C SER A 381 15.87 15.22 -18.18
N LEU A 382 15.05 14.35 -18.79
CA LEU A 382 14.37 13.22 -18.16
C LEU A 382 13.34 13.62 -17.10
N ALA A 383 12.83 14.86 -17.15
CA ALA A 383 11.77 15.32 -16.27
C ALA A 383 10.39 14.96 -16.87
N PRO A 384 9.45 14.44 -16.06
CA PRO A 384 8.10 14.14 -16.51
C PRO A 384 7.34 15.42 -16.88
N GLN A 385 6.68 15.38 -18.04
CA GLN A 385 5.85 16.49 -18.53
C GLN A 385 4.34 16.25 -18.28
N SER A 386 3.97 15.06 -17.83
CA SER A 386 2.63 14.72 -17.37
C SER A 386 2.69 13.59 -16.34
N GLU A 387 1.59 13.38 -15.61
CA GLU A 387 1.50 12.36 -14.55
C GLU A 387 1.78 10.96 -15.08
N PHE A 388 1.19 10.59 -16.23
CA PHE A 388 1.19 9.21 -16.72
C PHE A 388 1.86 9.03 -18.08
N GLY A 389 2.11 10.10 -18.83
CA GLY A 389 2.61 10.00 -20.21
C GLY A 389 4.03 9.48 -20.35
N HIS A 390 4.79 9.41 -19.26
CA HIS A 390 6.15 8.85 -19.24
C HIS A 390 6.17 7.36 -18.84
N LEU A 391 5.01 6.77 -18.50
CA LEU A 391 4.94 5.37 -18.09
C LEU A 391 4.91 4.46 -19.33
N PRO A 392 5.89 3.55 -19.48
CA PRO A 392 5.92 2.65 -20.62
C PRO A 392 4.72 1.70 -20.60
N SER A 393 4.21 1.38 -21.79
CA SER A 393 3.19 0.34 -21.92
C SER A 393 3.76 -0.99 -21.45
N SER A 394 3.02 -1.72 -20.61
CA SER A 394 3.51 -2.95 -20.00
C SER A 394 2.43 -4.01 -19.88
N VAL A 395 2.88 -5.25 -19.83
CA VAL A 395 2.06 -6.43 -19.57
C VAL A 395 2.65 -7.18 -18.39
N THR A 396 1.79 -7.60 -17.47
CA THR A 396 2.14 -8.42 -16.30
C THR A 396 1.37 -9.72 -16.35
N LEU A 397 2.07 -10.83 -16.10
CA LEU A 397 1.51 -12.14 -15.86
C LEU A 397 1.88 -12.58 -14.45
N ARG A 398 0.91 -13.03 -13.65
CA ARG A 398 1.14 -13.59 -12.32
C ARG A 398 0.49 -14.95 -12.20
N TYR A 399 1.23 -15.92 -11.70
CA TYR A 399 0.68 -17.14 -11.10
C TYR A 399 0.82 -17.06 -9.58
N ARG A 400 -0.21 -17.50 -8.85
CA ARG A 400 -0.21 -17.55 -7.40
C ARG A 400 -0.86 -18.84 -6.91
N ARG A 401 -0.32 -19.39 -5.81
CA ARG A 401 -0.84 -20.57 -5.14
C ARG A 401 -0.70 -20.48 -3.63
N TYR A 402 -1.76 -20.85 -2.92
CA TYR A 402 -1.80 -21.11 -1.49
C TYR A 402 -1.68 -22.61 -1.20
N PHE A 403 -1.15 -22.97 -0.03
CA PHE A 403 -0.99 -24.36 0.40
C PHE A 403 -0.87 -24.52 1.91
#